data_AF-A0A7Y2ENB7-F1
#
_entry.id   AF-A0A7Y2ENB7-F1
#
_cell.length_a   1.000
_cell.length_b   1.000
_cell.length_c   1.000
_cell.angle_alpha   90.00
_cell.angle_beta   90.00
_cell.angle_gamma   90.00
#
_symmetry.space_group_name_H-M   'P 1'
#
loop_
_entity.id
_entity.type
_entity.pdbx_description
1 polymer ?
#
loop_
_entity_poly.entity_id
_entity_poly.type
_entity_poly.pdbx_seq_one_letter_code
_entity_poly.pdbx_strand_id
1 'polypeptide(L)'
;MLQRLIGIILVAGAGYWYWTGPYQDKVNPDYARQLDNNDAAVSECIKSTTYKTGLTGQGPDAASAEANCAEQLNLYEEEGRWHSYGTTRPK
;
A
#
# COMPACT_ATOMS: atom_id res chain seq x y z
N MET A 1 -33.26 2.07 32.35
CA MET A 1 -33.22 2.01 30.86
C MET A 1 -32.32 3.09 30.24
N LEU A 2 -32.29 4.32 30.79
CA LEU A 2 -31.45 5.42 30.30
C LEU A 2 -29.95 5.08 30.20
N GLN A 3 -29.41 4.35 31.19
CA GLN A 3 -28.00 3.94 31.22
C GLN A 3 -27.62 2.96 30.09
N ARG A 4 -28.56 2.12 29.64
CA ARG A 4 -28.36 1.25 28.46
C ARG A 4 -28.34 2.05 27.16
N LEU A 5 -29.16 3.10 27.06
CA LEU A 5 -29.20 3.98 25.89
C LEU A 5 -27.90 4.79 25.73
N ILE A 6 -27.35 5.32 26.82
CA ILE A 6 -26.08 6.06 26.80
C ILE A 6 -24.93 5.14 26.34
N GLY A 7 -24.90 3.88 26.81
CA GLY A 7 -23.90 2.90 26.37
C GLY A 7 -23.99 2.61 24.86
N ILE A 8 -25.20 2.45 24.33
CA ILE A 8 -25.42 2.22 22.90
C ILE A 8 -24.95 3.42 22.07
N ILE A 9 -25.25 4.65 22.50
CA ILE A 9 -24.83 5.87 21.81
C ILE A 9 -23.30 6.02 21.79
N LEU A 10 -22.62 5.70 22.89
CA LEU A 10 -21.15 5.76 22.95
C LEU A 10 -20.49 4.75 22.00
N VAL A 11 -20.97 3.50 21.96
CA VAL A 11 -20.44 2.47 21.06
C VAL A 11 -20.74 2.82 19.61
N ALA A 12 -21.95 3.28 19.31
CA ALA A 12 -22.32 3.71 17.96
C ALA A 12 -21.49 4.92 17.49
N GLY A 13 -21.28 5.90 18.36
CA GLY A 13 -20.45 7.07 18.08
C GLY A 13 -18.98 6.72 17.83
N ALA A 14 -18.40 5.87 18.68
CA ALA A 14 -17.02 5.40 18.50
C ALA A 14 -16.86 4.57 17.21
N GLY A 15 -17.82 3.69 16.91
CA GLY A 15 -17.83 2.91 15.67
C GLY A 15 -17.94 3.79 14.43
N TYR A 16 -18.81 4.80 14.46
CA TYR A 16 -18.97 5.76 13.35
C TYR A 16 -17.70 6.60 13.15
N TRP A 17 -17.08 7.08 14.23
CA TRP A 17 -15.82 7.84 14.15
C TRP A 17 -14.68 6.99 13.57
N TYR A 18 -14.55 5.73 14.02
CA TYR A 18 -13.54 4.81 13.49
C TYR A 18 -13.74 4.50 12.01
N TRP A 19 -14.99 4.32 11.58
CA TRP A 19 -15.32 4.04 10.19
C TRP A 19 -15.09 5.25 9.26
N THR A 20 -15.36 6.47 9.75
CA THR A 20 -15.26 7.70 8.94
C THR A 20 -13.84 8.26 8.85
N GLY A 21 -13.00 8.08 9.87
CA GLY A 21 -11.60 8.57 9.85
C GLY A 21 -10.60 7.49 9.45
N PRO A 22 -10.04 6.76 10.43
CA PRO A 22 -8.86 5.91 10.24
C PRO A 22 -9.08 4.72 9.30
N TYR A 23 -10.33 4.25 9.16
CA TYR A 23 -10.63 3.19 8.20
C TYR A 23 -10.64 3.71 6.75
N GLN A 24 -11.21 4.89 6.50
CA GLN A 24 -11.22 5.47 5.14
C GLN A 24 -9.81 5.83 4.68
N ASP A 25 -8.97 6.38 5.56
CA ASP A 25 -7.57 6.72 5.23
C ASP A 25 -6.74 5.48 4.82
N LYS A 26 -7.10 4.30 5.34
CA LYS A 26 -6.46 3.03 4.96
C LYS A 26 -6.98 2.48 3.64
N VAL A 27 -8.28 2.63 3.38
CA VAL A 27 -8.93 2.05 2.19
C VAL A 27 -8.72 2.92 0.96
N ASN A 28 -8.63 4.25 1.14
CA ASN A 28 -8.45 5.19 0.05
C ASN A 28 -7.33 6.20 0.40
N PRO A 29 -6.07 5.74 0.46
CA PRO A 29 -4.93 6.60 0.80
C PRO A 29 -4.79 7.74 -0.22
N ASP A 30 -4.28 8.87 0.23
CA ASP A 30 -3.92 9.98 -0.64
C ASP A 30 -2.83 9.57 -1.64
N TYR A 31 -2.73 10.30 -2.75
CA TYR A 31 -1.80 9.95 -3.83
C TYR A 31 -0.34 9.90 -3.37
N ALA A 32 0.07 10.80 -2.49
CA ALA A 32 1.43 10.79 -1.94
C ALA A 32 1.74 9.50 -1.18
N ARG A 33 0.81 9.05 -0.33
CA ARG A 33 0.95 7.78 0.39
C ARG A 33 0.85 6.57 -0.53
N GLN A 34 0.12 6.66 -1.64
CA GLN A 34 0.15 5.62 -2.68
C GLN A 34 1.54 5.49 -3.30
N LEU A 35 2.21 6.60 -3.61
CA LEU A 35 3.60 6.57 -4.09
C LEU A 35 4.53 5.94 -3.06
N ASP A 36 4.45 6.35 -1.79
CA ASP A 36 5.27 5.77 -0.72
C ASP A 36 5.04 4.25 -0.59
N ASN A 37 3.78 3.80 -0.69
CA ASN A 37 3.43 2.39 -0.64
C ASN A 37 3.97 1.62 -1.86
N ASN A 38 3.93 2.22 -3.05
CA ASN A 38 4.46 1.61 -4.26
C ASN A 38 5.98 1.45 -4.19
N ASP A 39 6.70 2.48 -3.74
CA ASP A 39 8.15 2.43 -3.55
C ASP A 39 8.53 1.34 -2.54
N ALA A 40 7.80 1.25 -1.44
CA ALA A 40 7.98 0.20 -0.44
C ALA A 40 7.71 -1.19 -1.02
N ALA A 41 6.66 -1.36 -1.81
CA ALA A 41 6.29 -2.63 -2.42
C ALA A 41 7.34 -3.12 -3.43
N VAL A 42 7.87 -2.22 -4.28
CA VAL A 42 8.97 -2.55 -5.19
C VAL A 42 10.23 -2.96 -4.40
N SER A 43 10.59 -2.18 -3.37
CA SER A 43 11.74 -2.49 -2.51
C SER A 43 11.62 -3.87 -1.83
N GLU A 44 10.44 -4.20 -1.32
CA GLU A 44 10.17 -5.49 -0.69
C GLU A 44 10.22 -6.65 -1.69
N CYS A 45 9.66 -6.45 -2.88
CA CYS A 45 9.71 -7.43 -3.97
C CYS A 45 11.17 -7.71 -4.41
N ILE A 46 11.99 -6.67 -4.57
CA ILE A 46 13.41 -6.82 -4.90
C ILE A 46 14.12 -7.60 -3.81
N LYS A 47 13.96 -7.22 -2.54
CA LYS A 47 14.59 -7.91 -1.40
C LYS A 47 14.21 -9.40 -1.35
N SER A 48 12.94 -9.71 -1.56
CA SER A 48 12.43 -11.08 -1.61
C SER A 48 13.06 -11.87 -2.76
N THR A 49 13.19 -11.24 -3.92
CA THR A 49 13.79 -11.83 -5.12
C THR A 49 15.29 -12.09 -4.90
N THR A 50 16.03 -11.09 -4.42
CA THR A 50 17.46 -11.22 -4.09
C THR A 50 17.69 -12.28 -3.02
N TYR A 51 16.85 -12.34 -1.99
CA TYR A 51 16.93 -13.38 -0.96
C TYR A 51 16.73 -14.77 -1.55
N LYS A 52 15.72 -14.95 -2.41
CA LYS A 52 15.51 -16.22 -3.14
C LYS A 52 16.72 -16.57 -3.99
N THR A 53 17.27 -15.62 -4.76
CA THR A 53 18.46 -15.84 -5.58
C THR A 53 19.68 -16.22 -4.75
N GLY A 54 19.86 -15.60 -3.58
CA GLY A 54 20.93 -15.96 -2.64
C GLY A 54 20.81 -17.38 -2.09
N LEU A 55 19.58 -17.89 -1.94
CA LEU A 55 19.32 -19.26 -1.47
C LEU A 55 19.40 -20.32 -2.57
N THR A 56 18.90 -20.01 -3.77
CA THR A 56 18.78 -20.99 -4.87
C THR A 56 19.93 -20.91 -5.87
N GLY A 57 20.72 -19.84 -5.83
CA GLY A 57 21.71 -19.50 -6.86
C GLY A 57 21.10 -19.16 -8.22
N GLN A 58 19.77 -19.07 -8.31
CA GLN A 58 19.02 -18.84 -9.55
C GLN A 58 18.08 -17.65 -9.36
N GLY A 59 18.22 -16.64 -10.22
CA GLY A 59 17.29 -15.53 -10.29
C GLY A 59 17.81 -14.40 -11.19
N PRO A 60 16.93 -13.44 -11.48
CA PRO A 60 17.27 -12.26 -12.28
C PRO A 60 18.34 -11.41 -11.59
N ASP A 61 19.14 -10.69 -12.38
CA ASP A 61 20.01 -9.64 -11.84
C ASP A 61 19.18 -8.50 -11.22
N ALA A 62 19.84 -7.60 -10.48
CA ALA A 62 19.14 -6.55 -9.73
C ALA A 62 18.27 -5.64 -10.61
N ALA A 63 18.74 -5.28 -11.80
CA ALA A 63 18.00 -4.44 -12.74
C ALA A 63 16.78 -5.18 -13.32
N SER A 64 16.94 -6.46 -13.63
CA SER A 64 15.85 -7.32 -14.08
C SER A 64 14.85 -7.59 -12.96
N ALA A 65 15.29 -7.68 -11.71
CA ALA A 65 14.41 -7.84 -10.56
C ALA A 65 13.52 -6.61 -10.35
N GLU A 66 14.07 -5.41 -10.51
CA GLU A 66 13.33 -4.16 -10.42
C GLU A 66 12.25 -4.07 -11.51
N ALA A 67 12.62 -4.30 -12.78
CA ALA A 67 11.67 -4.29 -13.90
C ALA A 67 10.56 -5.36 -13.72
N ASN A 68 10.92 -6.58 -13.31
CA ASN A 68 9.96 -7.65 -13.04
C ASN A 68 9.02 -7.30 -11.87
N CYS A 69 9.54 -6.68 -10.81
CA CYS A 69 8.74 -6.25 -9.67
C CYS A 69 7.79 -5.11 -10.03
N ALA A 70 8.25 -4.14 -10.83
CA ALA A 70 7.41 -3.08 -11.35
C ALA A 70 6.27 -3.63 -12.21
N GLU A 71 6.57 -4.57 -13.12
CA GLU A 71 5.56 -5.24 -13.95
C GLU A 71 4.55 -6.03 -13.10
N GLN A 72 5.02 -6.82 -12.13
CA GLN A 72 4.16 -7.60 -11.23
C GLN A 72 3.22 -6.71 -10.41
N LEU A 73 3.68 -5.54 -9.99
CA LEU A 73 2.90 -4.58 -9.22
C LEU A 73 2.10 -3.61 -10.11
N ASN A 74 2.22 -3.74 -11.44
CA ASN A 74 1.60 -2.86 -12.43
C ASN A 74 1.95 -1.38 -12.18
N LEU A 75 3.24 -1.12 -12.00
CA LEU A 75 3.83 0.18 -11.70
C LEU A 75 4.76 0.63 -12.83
N TYR A 76 4.95 1.94 -12.93
CA TYR A 76 5.94 2.57 -13.80
C TYR A 76 6.71 3.65 -13.05
N GLU A 77 7.96 3.85 -13.42
CA GLU A 77 8.79 4.90 -12.83
C GLU A 77 8.58 6.21 -13.58
N GLU A 78 8.27 7.28 -12.83
CA GLU A 78 8.22 8.65 -13.34
C GLU A 78 8.75 9.57 -12.25
N GLU A 79 9.61 10.54 -12.60
CA GLU A 79 10.19 11.50 -11.65
C GLU A 79 10.91 10.85 -10.42
N GLY A 80 11.41 9.62 -10.57
CA GLY A 80 12.08 8.88 -9.49
C GLY A 80 11.15 8.28 -8.43
N ARG A 81 9.85 8.15 -8.73
CA ARG A 81 8.83 7.52 -7.89
C ARG A 81 8.08 6.45 -8.67
N TRP A 82 7.51 5.47 -7.97
CA TRP A 82 6.70 4.41 -8.59
C TRP A 82 5.21 4.77 -8.63
N HIS A 83 4.69 4.96 -9.84
CA HIS A 83 3.29 5.29 -10.10
C HIS A 83 2.53 4.05 -10.55
N SER A 84 1.25 3.93 -10.19
CA SER A 84 0.41 2.82 -10.64
C SER A 84 -0.37 3.19 -11.90
N TYR A 85 -0.39 2.28 -12.89
CA TYR A 85 -1.23 2.42 -14.08
C TYR A 85 -2.74 2.42 -13.76
N GLY A 86 -3.14 1.90 -12.59
CA GLY A 86 -4.55 1.81 -12.18
C GLY A 86 -5.08 3.03 -11.43
N THR A 87 -4.22 3.98 -11.07
CA THR A 87 -4.58 5.11 -10.20
C THR A 87 -4.57 6.43 -10.98
N THR A 88 -5.60 7.27 -10.79
CA THR A 88 -5.68 8.58 -11.45
C THR A 88 -4.82 9.60 -10.71
N ARG A 89 -3.85 10.21 -11.39
CA ARG A 89 -2.99 11.28 -10.83
C ARG A 89 -3.84 12.54 -10.57
N PRO A 90 -3.78 13.14 -9.37
CA PRO A 90 -4.37 14.46 -9.15
C PRO A 90 -3.64 15.49 -10.02
N LYS A 91 -4.41 16.35 -10.70
CA LYS A 91 -3.90 17.42 -11.58
C LYS A 91 -3.41 18.63 -10.80
#